data_AF-A0A8S1B099-F1
#
_entry.id   AF-A0A8S1B099-F1
#
_cell.length_a   1.000
_cell.length_b   1.000
_cell.length_c   1.000
_cell.angle_alpha   90.00
_cell.angle_beta   90.00
_cell.angle_gamma   90.00
#
_symmetry.space_group_name_H-M   'P 1'
#
loop_
_entity.id
_entity.type
_entity.pdbx_description
1 polymer ?
#
loop_
_entity_poly.entity_id
_entity_poly.type
_entity_poly.pdbx_seq_one_letter_code
_entity_poly.pdbx_strand_id
1 'polypeptide(L)'
;MDPAQEIELSALARQKPMNDVIDIGDSPVQLFYEGATVFVTGGSGFIGKQLIEKLFRSCAIDKLYLLIRPKKSMTIQERLNQMLQNP
;
A
#
# COMPACT_ATOMS: atom_id res chain seq x y z
N MET A 1 -7.32 -1.21 -46.58
CA MET A 1 -6.43 -1.34 -45.40
C MET A 1 -5.87 -2.75 -45.41
N ASP A 2 -4.58 -2.91 -45.11
CA ASP A 2 -3.97 -4.22 -44.94
C ASP A 2 -4.59 -4.90 -43.70
N PRO A 3 -5.14 -6.13 -43.81
CA PRO A 3 -5.67 -6.87 -42.66
C PRO A 3 -4.70 -7.00 -41.49
N ALA A 4 -3.38 -7.02 -41.73
CA ALA A 4 -2.38 -7.05 -40.68
C ALA A 4 -2.37 -5.77 -39.84
N GLN A 5 -2.54 -4.59 -40.48
CA GLN A 5 -2.59 -3.30 -39.80
C GLN A 5 -3.82 -3.18 -38.89
N GLU A 6 -4.95 -3.73 -39.32
CA GLU A 6 -6.20 -3.68 -38.56
C GLU A 6 -6.14 -4.58 -37.30
N ILE A 7 -5.47 -5.73 -37.42
CA ILE A 7 -5.17 -6.62 -36.28
C ILE A 7 -4.25 -5.93 -35.28
N GLU A 8 -3.18 -5.27 -35.75
CA GLU A 8 -2.23 -4.56 -34.89
C GLU A 8 -2.89 -3.41 -34.12
N LEU A 9 -3.72 -2.59 -34.79
CA LEU A 9 -4.45 -1.50 -34.15
C LEU A 9 -5.42 -2.03 -33.07
N SER A 10 -6.09 -3.15 -33.34
CA SER A 10 -6.99 -3.80 -32.38
C SER A 10 -6.23 -4.35 -31.16
N ALA A 11 -5.01 -4.84 -31.35
CA ALA A 11 -4.14 -5.32 -30.28
C ALA A 11 -3.63 -4.16 -29.40
N LEU A 12 -3.20 -3.05 -30.02
CA LEU A 12 -2.78 -1.85 -29.30
C LEU A 12 -3.93 -1.21 -28.50
N ALA A 13 -5.13 -1.14 -29.08
CA ALA A 13 -6.31 -0.62 -28.40
C ALA A 13 -6.68 -1.43 -27.14
N ARG A 14 -6.43 -2.74 -27.13
CA ARG A 14 -6.63 -3.61 -25.96
C ARG A 14 -5.59 -3.39 -24.87
N GLN A 15 -4.38 -2.97 -25.23
CA GLN A 15 -3.30 -2.70 -24.28
C GLN A 15 -3.37 -1.29 -23.69
N LYS A 16 -4.01 -0.35 -24.40
CA LYS A 16 -4.11 1.06 -23.98
C LYS A 16 -4.58 1.25 -22.52
N PRO A 17 -5.63 0.59 -22.01
CA PRO A 17 -6.06 0.80 -20.63
C PRO A 17 -5.01 0.38 -19.60
N MET A 18 -4.23 -0.67 -19.90
CA MET A 18 -3.15 -1.13 -19.03
C MET A 18 -2.00 -0.11 -19.04
N ASN A 19 -1.63 0.37 -20.23
CA ASN A 19 -0.55 1.34 -20.39
C ASN A 19 -0.91 2.69 -19.74
N ASP A 20 -2.15 3.16 -19.93
CA ASP A 20 -2.65 4.38 -19.29
C ASP A 20 -2.54 4.28 -17.75
N VAL A 21 -2.79 3.09 -17.16
CA VAL A 21 -2.63 2.88 -15.70
C VAL A 21 -1.16 2.88 -15.27
N ILE A 22 -0.27 2.31 -16.08
CA ILE A 22 1.18 2.30 -15.81
C ILE A 22 1.75 3.72 -15.89
N ASP A 23 1.29 4.52 -16.86
CA ASP A 23 1.76 5.89 -17.12
C ASP A 23 1.32 6.90 -16.04
N ILE A 24 0.28 6.61 -15.25
CA ILE A 24 -0.13 7.46 -14.11
C ILE A 24 0.99 7.60 -13.08
N GLY A 25 1.86 6.59 -12.97
CA GLY A 25 2.94 6.56 -12.00
C GLY A 25 2.45 6.61 -10.55
N ASP A 26 3.37 6.91 -9.62
CA ASP A 26 3.04 7.02 -8.21
C ASP A 26 2.27 8.30 -7.89
N SER A 27 1.25 8.17 -7.04
CA SER A 27 0.49 9.32 -6.56
C SER A 27 1.36 10.25 -5.68
N PRO A 28 0.99 11.53 -5.53
CA PRO A 28 1.72 12.46 -4.66
C PRO A 28 1.88 11.97 -3.21
N VAL A 29 0.92 11.18 -2.71
CA VAL A 29 0.99 10.58 -1.36
C VAL A 29 2.07 9.50 -1.30
N GLN A 30 2.19 8.67 -2.34
CA GLN A 30 3.21 7.63 -2.40
C GLN A 30 4.60 8.26 -2.46
N LEU A 31 4.79 9.25 -3.35
CA LEU A 31 6.05 10.00 -3.46
C LEU A 31 6.42 10.73 -2.16
N PHE A 32 5.44 11.25 -1.42
CA PHE A 32 5.70 11.91 -0.13
C PHE A 32 6.26 10.95 0.93
N TYR A 33 5.80 9.71 0.94
CA TYR A 33 6.18 8.71 1.93
C TYR A 33 7.32 7.80 1.47
N GLU A 34 7.76 7.89 0.21
CA GLU A 34 8.85 7.09 -0.33
C GLU A 34 10.12 7.27 0.52
N GLY A 35 10.67 6.16 1.02
CA GLY A 35 11.86 6.16 1.89
C GLY A 35 11.65 6.83 3.26
N ALA A 36 10.42 7.20 3.63
CA ALA A 36 10.16 7.88 4.89
C ALA A 36 10.26 6.95 6.10
N THR A 37 10.64 7.51 7.25
CA THR A 37 10.47 6.88 8.56
C THR A 37 9.24 7.45 9.24
N VAL A 38 8.24 6.61 9.54
CA VAL A 38 6.91 7.03 10.01
C VAL A 38 6.69 6.61 11.47
N PHE A 39 6.15 7.50 12.30
CA PHE A 39 5.69 7.17 13.66
C PHE A 39 4.16 7.14 13.70
N VAL A 40 3.58 5.99 14.07
CA VAL A 40 2.13 5.78 14.12
C VAL A 40 1.68 5.59 15.57
N THR A 41 0.61 6.30 15.93
CA THR A 41 -0.16 6.04 17.15
C THR A 41 -1.51 5.43 16.79
N GLY A 42 -2.14 4.70 17.71
CA GLY A 42 -3.43 4.04 17.43
C GLY A 42 -3.37 2.90 16.42
N GLY A 43 -2.18 2.49 15.96
CA GLY A 43 -2.00 1.48 14.90
C GLY A 43 -2.57 0.09 15.22
N SER A 44 -2.71 -0.25 16.50
CA SER A 44 -3.37 -1.50 16.93
C SER A 44 -4.90 -1.52 16.77
N GLY A 45 -5.53 -0.37 16.49
CA GLY A 45 -6.98 -0.26 16.25
C GLY A 45 -7.36 -0.68 14.83
N PHE A 46 -8.66 -0.82 14.56
CA PHE A 46 -9.17 -1.33 13.28
C PHE A 46 -8.60 -0.59 12.05
N ILE A 47 -8.76 0.73 11.99
CA ILE A 47 -8.25 1.55 10.87
C ILE A 47 -6.71 1.65 10.90
N GLY A 48 -6.12 1.71 12.09
CA GLY A 48 -4.68 1.87 12.25
C GLY A 48 -3.88 0.74 11.59
N LYS A 49 -4.37 -0.50 11.64
CA LYS A 49 -3.75 -1.65 10.98
C LYS A 49 -3.75 -1.49 9.45
N GLN A 50 -4.89 -1.07 8.91
CA GLN A 50 -5.06 -0.86 7.46
C GLN A 50 -4.17 0.28 6.96
N LEU A 51 -4.01 1.34 7.76
CA LEU A 51 -3.08 2.42 7.47
C LEU A 51 -1.63 1.90 7.42
N ILE A 52 -1.20 1.13 8.42
CA ILE A 52 0.15 0.53 8.44
C ILE A 52 0.37 -0.32 7.19
N GLU A 53 -0.60 -1.17 6.85
CA GLU A 53 -0.55 -2.02 5.65
C GLU A 53 -0.42 -1.19 4.38
N LYS A 54 -1.24 -0.14 4.22
CA LYS A 54 -1.22 0.74 3.04
C LYS A 54 0.10 1.50 2.88
N LEU A 55 0.69 1.94 3.99
CA LEU A 55 1.99 2.63 3.98
C LEU A 55 3.10 1.70 3.48
N PHE A 56 3.17 0.46 3.99
CA PHE A 56 4.16 -0.51 3.53
C PHE A 56 3.89 -1.00 2.10
N ARG A 57 2.63 -1.25 1.73
CA ARG A 57 2.29 -1.86 0.42
C ARG A 57 2.36 -0.86 -0.73
N SER A 58 1.97 0.39 -0.52
CA SER A 58 1.85 1.36 -1.62
C SER A 58 2.85 2.50 -1.58
N CYS A 59 3.45 2.81 -0.43
CA CYS A 59 4.23 4.05 -0.28
C CYS A 59 5.73 3.82 -0.09
N ALA A 60 6.23 2.58 -0.19
CA ALA A 60 7.66 2.24 -0.13
C ALA A 60 8.43 2.95 1.01
N ILE A 61 7.84 2.99 2.22
CA ILE A 61 8.47 3.58 3.41
C ILE A 61 9.72 2.78 3.83
N ASP A 62 10.69 3.43 4.47
CA ASP A 62 11.89 2.75 5.02
C ASP A 62 11.59 2.05 6.35
N LYS A 63 10.90 2.75 7.26
CA LYS A 63 10.71 2.26 8.62
C LYS A 63 9.44 2.79 9.26
N LEU A 64 8.81 1.97 10.11
CA LEU A 64 7.66 2.36 10.91
C LEU A 64 7.90 2.10 12.40
N TYR A 65 7.68 3.12 13.22
CA TYR A 65 7.63 3.02 14.67
C TYR A 65 6.16 3.06 15.13
N LEU A 66 5.79 2.15 16.02
CA LEU A 66 4.41 2.04 16.49
C LEU A 66 4.32 2.21 18.01
N LEU A 67 3.49 3.15 18.46
CA LEU A 67 3.13 3.28 19.86
C LEU A 67 2.01 2.31 20.24
N ILE A 68 2.33 1.34 21.10
CA ILE A 68 1.37 0.38 21.65
C ILE A 68 1.21 0.60 23.15
N ARG A 69 -0.03 0.90 23.57
CA ARG A 69 -0.39 0.95 25.00
C ARG A 69 -0.79 -0.44 25.51
N PRO A 70 -0.43 -0.85 26.74
CA PRO A 70 -0.99 -2.05 27.35
C PRO A 70 -2.52 -1.95 27.58
N LYS A 71 -3.18 -3.09 27.76
CA LYS A 71 -4.58 -3.20 28.22
C LYS A 71 -4.58 -3.91 29.58
N LYS A 72 -5.60 -3.68 30.43
CA LYS A 72 -5.68 -4.26 31.79
C LYS A 72 -5.45 -5.78 31.84
N SER A 73 -5.79 -6.51 30.78
CA SER A 73 -5.70 -7.97 30.69
C SER A 73 -4.75 -8.46 29.60
N MET A 74 -3.87 -7.60 29.07
CA MET A 74 -3.04 -7.95 27.92
C MET A 74 -1.77 -7.10 27.87
N THR A 75 -0.62 -7.79 27.79
CA THR A 75 0.70 -7.20 27.62
C THR A 75 0.84 -6.52 26.26
N ILE A 76 1.88 -5.68 26.10
CA ILE A 76 2.19 -5.03 24.82
C ILE A 76 2.52 -6.08 23.75
N GLN A 77 3.28 -7.12 24.13
CA GLN A 77 3.72 -8.20 23.27
C GLN A 77 2.54 -9.04 22.78
N GLU A 78 1.60 -9.39 23.66
CA GLU A 78 0.36 -10.10 23.26
C GLU A 78 -0.49 -9.25 22.31
N ARG A 79 -0.64 -7.95 22.57
CA ARG A 79 -1.35 -7.03 21.66
C ARG A 79 -0.68 -6.96 20.29
N LEU A 80 0.65 -6.91 20.26
CA LEU A 80 1.41 -6.91 19.01
C LEU A 80 1.23 -8.23 18.25
N ASN A 81 1.38 -9.37 18.93
CA ASN A 81 1.21 -10.68 18.31
C ASN A 81 -0.20 -10.85 17.73
N GLN A 82 -1.23 -10.45 18.49
CA GLN A 82 -2.61 -10.49 18.00
C GLN A 82 -2.84 -9.57 16.80
N MET A 83 -2.17 -8.40 16.76
CA MET A 83 -2.23 -7.49 15.63
C MET A 83 -1.64 -8.14 14.36
N LEU A 84 -0.52 -8.86 14.49
CA LEU A 84 0.20 -9.48 13.38
C LEU A 84 -0.44 -10.77 12.86
N GLN A 85 -1.27 -11.45 13.65
CA GLN A 85 -1.98 -12.66 13.23
C GLN A 85 -3.14 -12.41 12.26
N ASN A 86 -3.66 -11.18 12.22
CA ASN A 86 -4.77 -10.79 11.34
C ASN A 86 -4.43 -9.43 10.69
N PRO A 87 -3.58 -9.44 9.65
CA PRO A 87 -3.18 -8.23 8.91
C PRO A 87 -4.37 -7.58 8.20
#